data_AF-A0A0P6X338-F1
#
_entry.id   AF-A0A0P6X338-F1
#
_cell.length_a   1.000
_cell.length_b   1.000
_cell.length_c   1.000
_cell.angle_alpha   90.00
_cell.angle_beta   90.00
_cell.angle_gamma   90.00
#
_symmetry.space_group_name_H-M   'P 1'
#
loop_
_entity.id
_entity.type
_entity.pdbx_description
1 polymer ?
#
loop_
_entity_poly.entity_id
_entity_poly.type
_entity_poly.pdbx_seq_one_letter_code
_entity_poly.pdbx_strand_id
1 'polypeptide(L)'
;MPRFSDWLTEKYTSWENTQGSTQTYAKYATYLCVDAKVLVNIMLGKALPNTGDLMAIAAKEGLEVYDVLEKDRPEEGVIEVFSSLGTMPTDFRMRMAHAIYEAEETVKGRNISTESDEAKQVFIEAFERWGFHYQGNFEKKN
;
A
#
# COMPACT_ATOMS: atom_id res chain seq x y z
N MET A 1 8.49 -19.34 -15.27
CA MET A 1 7.87 -18.02 -15.06
C MET A 1 8.90 -16.95 -15.39
N PRO A 2 8.51 -15.82 -16.01
CA PRO A 2 9.41 -14.68 -16.16
C PRO A 2 9.90 -14.24 -14.77
N ARG A 3 11.14 -13.74 -14.66
CA ARG A 3 11.61 -13.20 -13.37
C ARG A 3 10.87 -11.90 -13.10
N PHE A 4 10.67 -11.59 -11.82
CA PHE A 4 10.02 -10.33 -11.41
C PHE A 4 10.67 -9.09 -12.05
N SER A 5 11.99 -9.09 -12.19
CA SER A 5 12.74 -8.03 -12.88
C SER A 5 12.34 -7.88 -14.35
N ASP A 6 12.07 -8.99 -15.04
CA ASP A 6 11.70 -9.00 -16.46
C ASP A 6 10.29 -8.41 -16.61
N TRP A 7 9.35 -8.87 -15.77
CA TRP A 7 8.00 -8.33 -15.72
C TRP A 7 7.98 -6.83 -15.42
N LEU A 8 8.75 -6.36 -14.44
CA LEU A 8 8.79 -4.94 -14.10
C LEU A 8 9.45 -4.10 -15.21
N THR A 9 10.40 -4.70 -15.95
CA THR A 9 11.00 -4.07 -17.13
C THR A 9 9.98 -3.91 -18.26
N GLU A 10 9.13 -4.91 -18.48
CA GLU A 10 8.03 -4.79 -19.45
C GLU A 10 7.04 -3.68 -19.06
N LYS A 11 6.67 -3.57 -17.77
CA LYS A 11 5.84 -2.47 -17.26
C LYS A 11 6.51 -1.11 -17.44
N TYR A 12 7.82 -1.00 -17.14
CA TYR A 12 8.60 0.21 -17.41
C TYR A 12 8.54 0.62 -18.88
N THR A 13 8.79 -0.31 -19.81
CA THR A 13 8.77 -0.03 -21.25
C THR A 13 7.38 0.40 -21.72
N SER A 14 6.32 -0.26 -21.23
CA SER A 14 4.94 0.13 -21.50
C SER A 14 4.67 1.57 -21.00
N TRP A 15 5.01 1.86 -19.75
CA TRP A 15 4.86 3.19 -19.17
C TRP A 15 5.68 4.25 -19.93
N GLU A 16 6.94 3.98 -20.24
CA GLU A 16 7.83 4.90 -20.98
C GLU A 16 7.25 5.27 -22.36
N ASN A 17 6.70 4.28 -23.08
CA ASN A 17 6.03 4.52 -24.36
C ASN A 17 4.86 5.50 -24.25
N THR A 18 4.14 5.51 -23.12
CA THR A 18 3.06 6.49 -22.88
C THR A 18 3.55 7.92 -22.64
N GLN A 19 4.82 8.10 -22.31
CA GLN A 19 5.40 9.42 -22.01
C GLN A 19 5.93 10.15 -23.26
N GLY A 20 5.95 9.50 -24.43
CA GLY A 20 6.37 10.10 -25.71
C GLY A 20 7.85 10.48 -25.80
N SER A 21 8.67 10.11 -24.81
CA SER A 21 10.12 10.35 -24.79
C SER A 21 10.80 9.36 -23.85
N THR A 22 12.09 9.11 -24.06
CA THR A 22 12.91 8.28 -23.16
C THR A 22 12.85 8.81 -21.73
N GLN A 23 12.52 7.92 -20.80
CA GLN A 23 12.46 8.21 -19.38
C GLN A 23 13.66 7.58 -18.67
N THR A 24 13.74 7.83 -17.36
CA THR A 24 14.75 7.21 -16.50
C THR A 24 14.05 6.34 -15.47
N TYR A 25 14.76 5.34 -14.95
CA TYR A 25 14.28 4.57 -13.81
C TYR A 25 13.99 5.45 -12.59
N ALA A 26 14.69 6.57 -12.41
CA ALA A 26 14.37 7.50 -11.32
C ALA A 26 12.97 8.13 -11.46
N LYS A 27 12.57 8.50 -12.68
CA LYS A 27 11.21 8.99 -12.94
C LYS A 27 10.16 7.91 -12.78
N TYR A 28 10.47 6.69 -13.22
CA TYR A 28 9.57 5.55 -12.99
C TYR A 28 9.42 5.22 -11.50
N ALA A 29 10.50 5.30 -10.72
CA ALA A 29 10.46 5.14 -9.27
C ALA A 29 9.55 6.19 -8.61
N THR A 30 9.63 7.44 -9.08
CA THR A 30 8.73 8.51 -8.61
C THR A 30 7.28 8.22 -8.98
N TYR A 31 7.01 7.76 -10.21
CA TYR A 31 5.68 7.34 -10.64
C TYR A 31 5.11 6.22 -9.76
N LEU A 32 5.92 5.19 -9.47
CA LEU A 32 5.57 4.07 -8.59
C LEU A 32 5.55 4.44 -7.10
N CYS A 33 6.05 5.61 -6.73
CA CYS A 33 6.27 6.00 -5.34
C CYS A 33 7.18 5.02 -4.56
N VAL A 34 8.22 4.52 -5.22
CA VAL A 34 9.26 3.65 -4.67
C VAL A 34 10.59 4.39 -4.66
N ASP A 35 11.46 4.10 -3.69
CA ASP A 35 12.80 4.67 -3.68
C ASP A 35 13.58 4.27 -4.95
N ALA A 36 14.26 5.24 -5.58
CA ALA A 36 14.93 5.00 -6.85
C ALA A 36 16.04 3.95 -6.77
N LYS A 37 16.77 3.86 -5.64
CA LYS A 37 17.81 2.85 -5.44
C LYS A 37 17.19 1.47 -5.25
N VAL A 38 16.06 1.38 -4.55
CA VAL A 38 15.29 0.13 -4.43
C VAL A 38 14.82 -0.34 -5.80
N LEU A 39 14.19 0.53 -6.58
CA LEU A 39 13.73 0.17 -7.93
C LEU A 39 14.88 -0.32 -8.81
N VAL A 40 16.02 0.39 -8.83
CA VAL A 40 17.18 -0.04 -9.62
C VAL A 40 17.66 -1.43 -9.22
N ASN A 41 17.72 -1.74 -7.91
CA ASN A 41 18.12 -3.07 -7.46
C ASN A 41 17.12 -4.15 -7.86
N ILE A 42 15.81 -3.85 -7.85
CA ILE A 42 14.77 -4.74 -8.34
C ILE A 42 14.93 -5.01 -9.84
N MET A 43 15.09 -3.95 -10.64
CA MET A 43 15.25 -4.05 -12.10
C MET A 43 16.51 -4.84 -12.49
N LEU A 44 17.57 -4.77 -11.68
CA LEU A 44 18.78 -5.57 -11.85
C LEU A 44 18.65 -7.02 -11.32
N GLY A 45 17.50 -7.41 -10.80
CA GLY A 45 17.28 -8.73 -10.19
C GLY A 45 18.08 -8.97 -8.90
N LYS A 46 18.53 -7.90 -8.23
CA LYS A 46 19.35 -7.96 -7.01
C LYS A 46 18.53 -7.91 -5.72
N ALA A 47 17.27 -7.50 -5.82
CA ALA A 47 16.35 -7.37 -4.69
C ALA A 47 14.91 -7.65 -5.12
N LEU A 48 14.06 -7.91 -4.13
CA LEU A 48 12.61 -7.92 -4.27
C LEU A 48 12.02 -6.71 -3.50
N PRO A 49 10.83 -6.22 -3.89
CA PRO A 49 10.17 -5.15 -3.15
C PRO A 49 9.82 -5.61 -1.73
N ASN A 50 9.91 -4.71 -0.77
CA ASN A 50 9.31 -4.95 0.54
C ASN A 50 7.76 -4.82 0.45
N THR A 51 7.05 -5.07 1.54
CA THR A 51 5.57 -5.00 1.55
C THR A 51 5.03 -3.65 1.09
N GLY A 52 5.62 -2.54 1.55
CA GLY A 52 5.20 -1.19 1.16
C GLY A 52 5.52 -0.88 -0.30
N ASP A 53 6.71 -1.24 -0.77
CA ASP A 53 7.09 -1.08 -2.17
C ASP A 53 6.17 -1.90 -3.09
N LEU A 54 5.84 -3.14 -2.69
CA LEU A 54 4.96 -4.01 -3.45
C LEU A 54 3.55 -3.41 -3.56
N MET A 55 3.04 -2.86 -2.46
CA MET A 55 1.75 -2.17 -2.44
C MET A 55 1.78 -0.90 -3.33
N ALA A 56 2.89 -0.16 -3.30
CA ALA A 56 3.08 1.03 -4.13
C ALA A 56 3.12 0.69 -5.62
N ILE A 57 3.82 -0.40 -5.99
CA ILE A 57 3.84 -0.92 -7.36
C ILE A 57 2.42 -1.37 -7.76
N ALA A 58 1.73 -2.12 -6.90
CA ALA A 58 0.37 -2.60 -7.17
C ALA A 58 -0.63 -1.46 -7.41
N ALA A 59 -0.49 -0.35 -6.69
CA ALA A 59 -1.32 0.84 -6.86
C ALA A 59 -1.18 1.51 -8.25
N LYS A 60 -0.12 1.22 -9.00
CA LYS A 60 0.12 1.77 -10.36
C LYS A 60 0.00 0.72 -11.45
N GLU A 61 0.58 -0.45 -11.23
CA GLU A 61 0.71 -1.51 -12.24
C GLU A 61 -0.34 -2.62 -12.09
N GLY A 62 -1.15 -2.57 -11.02
CA GLY A 62 -2.20 -3.53 -10.72
C GLY A 62 -1.77 -4.69 -9.82
N LEU A 63 -2.77 -5.44 -9.33
CA LEU A 63 -2.59 -6.55 -8.39
C LEU A 63 -1.84 -7.76 -8.96
N GLU A 64 -1.66 -7.84 -10.28
CA GLU A 64 -0.87 -8.88 -10.97
C GLU A 64 0.54 -9.03 -10.37
N VAL A 65 1.12 -7.94 -9.86
CA VAL A 65 2.44 -7.93 -9.20
C VAL A 65 2.55 -8.96 -8.06
N TYR A 66 1.45 -9.22 -7.35
CA TYR A 66 1.40 -10.22 -6.28
C TYR A 66 1.46 -11.64 -6.84
N ASP A 67 0.77 -11.90 -7.96
CA ASP A 67 0.76 -13.21 -8.61
C ASP A 67 2.14 -13.56 -9.16
N VAL A 68 2.84 -12.58 -9.75
CA VAL A 68 4.20 -12.74 -10.28
C VAL A 68 5.19 -13.10 -9.17
N LEU A 69 4.95 -12.62 -7.94
CA LEU A 69 5.77 -12.91 -6.77
C LEU A 69 5.27 -14.10 -5.95
N GLU A 70 4.20 -14.78 -6.38
CA GLU A 70 3.52 -15.85 -5.63
C GLU A 70 3.17 -15.42 -4.19
N LYS A 71 2.63 -14.20 -4.05
CA LYS A 71 2.21 -13.60 -2.79
C LYS A 71 0.70 -13.47 -2.72
N ASP A 72 0.16 -13.53 -1.50
CA ASP A 72 -1.24 -13.20 -1.26
C ASP A 72 -1.50 -11.74 -1.59
N ARG A 73 -2.57 -11.50 -2.34
CA ARG A 73 -3.07 -10.16 -2.64
C ARG A 73 -3.62 -9.53 -1.34
N PRO A 74 -3.53 -8.20 -1.19
CA PRO A 74 -4.16 -7.51 -0.08
C PRO A 74 -5.68 -7.62 -0.15
N GLU A 75 -6.33 -7.38 0.97
CA GLU A 75 -7.78 -7.38 1.06
C GLU A 75 -8.43 -6.31 0.16
N GLU A 76 -9.66 -6.59 -0.28
CA GLU A 76 -10.42 -5.69 -1.16
C GLU A 76 -10.66 -4.34 -0.45
N GLY A 77 -10.29 -3.23 -1.08
CA GLY A 77 -10.38 -1.89 -0.48
C GLY A 77 -9.06 -1.34 0.05
N VAL A 78 -8.07 -2.19 0.39
CA VAL A 78 -6.81 -1.70 1.00
C VAL A 78 -5.98 -0.89 0.00
N ILE A 79 -5.91 -1.32 -1.27
CA ILE A 79 -5.16 -0.59 -2.32
C ILE A 79 -5.82 0.74 -2.64
N GLU A 80 -7.14 0.81 -2.61
CA GLU A 80 -7.92 2.02 -2.82
C GLU A 80 -7.62 3.06 -1.72
N VAL A 81 -7.66 2.63 -0.45
CA VAL A 81 -7.28 3.49 0.68
C VAL A 81 -5.82 3.92 0.56
N PHE A 82 -4.90 2.98 0.31
CA PHE A 82 -3.48 3.27 0.13
C PHE A 82 -3.24 4.35 -0.94
N SER A 83 -3.93 4.24 -2.07
CA SER A 83 -3.82 5.16 -3.21
C SER A 83 -4.35 6.56 -2.87
N SER A 84 -5.37 6.65 -2.01
CA SER A 84 -5.96 7.92 -1.57
C SER A 84 -5.05 8.75 -0.67
N LEU A 85 -4.09 8.12 0.03
CA LEU A 85 -3.18 8.74 1.01
C LEU A 85 -1.96 9.42 0.36
N GLY A 86 -2.03 9.75 -0.93
CA GLY A 86 -0.92 9.90 -1.87
C GLY A 86 0.28 10.79 -1.52
N THR A 87 0.18 11.68 -0.54
CA THR A 87 1.31 12.54 -0.10
C THR A 87 2.11 11.95 1.07
N MET A 88 1.60 10.90 1.72
CA MET A 88 2.27 10.27 2.86
C MET A 88 3.40 9.34 2.41
N PRO A 89 4.45 9.15 3.24
CA PRO A 89 5.47 8.12 3.00
C PRO A 89 4.86 6.73 2.77
N THR A 90 5.44 5.94 1.88
CA THR A 90 4.89 4.63 1.47
C THR A 90 4.64 3.68 2.63
N ASP A 91 5.54 3.62 3.61
CA ASP A 91 5.39 2.80 4.81
C ASP A 91 4.22 3.28 5.70
N PHE A 92 4.06 4.60 5.83
CA PHE A 92 2.93 5.20 6.55
C PHE A 92 1.60 4.94 5.84
N ARG A 93 1.55 5.09 4.50
CA ARG A 93 0.36 4.79 3.70
C ARG A 93 -0.09 3.35 3.86
N MET A 94 0.86 2.41 3.79
CA MET A 94 0.58 0.98 3.95
C MET A 94 -0.04 0.71 5.32
N ARG A 95 0.60 1.16 6.40
CA ARG A 95 0.09 0.95 7.77
C ARG A 95 -1.27 1.59 7.98
N MET A 96 -1.46 2.81 7.48
CA MET A 96 -2.72 3.55 7.60
C MET A 96 -3.85 2.86 6.81
N ALA A 97 -3.56 2.38 5.60
CA ALA A 97 -4.55 1.69 4.77
C ALA A 97 -5.05 0.40 5.43
N HIS A 98 -4.14 -0.42 5.98
CA HIS A 98 -4.54 -1.61 6.73
C HIS A 98 -5.29 -1.27 8.02
N ALA A 99 -4.86 -0.26 8.78
CA ALA A 99 -5.55 0.16 10.00
C ALA A 99 -7.00 0.61 9.72
N ILE A 100 -7.21 1.40 8.66
CA ILE A 100 -8.53 1.85 8.23
C ILE A 100 -9.39 0.65 7.80
N TYR A 101 -8.86 -0.21 6.93
CA TYR A 101 -9.58 -1.40 6.47
C TYR A 101 -10.02 -2.29 7.63
N GLU A 102 -9.10 -2.58 8.56
CA GLU A 102 -9.37 -3.45 9.69
C GLU A 102 -10.43 -2.87 10.65
N ALA A 103 -10.39 -1.56 10.89
CA ALA A 103 -11.39 -0.86 11.68
C ALA A 103 -12.78 -0.89 11.01
N GLU A 104 -12.83 -0.56 9.72
CA GLU A 104 -14.06 -0.55 8.92
C GLU A 104 -14.72 -1.92 8.87
N GLU A 105 -13.95 -2.98 8.61
CA GLU A 105 -14.46 -4.35 8.59
C GLU A 105 -14.96 -4.79 9.96
N THR A 106 -14.29 -4.38 11.04
CA THR A 106 -14.73 -4.69 12.40
C THR A 106 -16.04 -3.98 12.74
N VAL A 107 -16.17 -2.69 12.41
CA VAL A 107 -17.40 -1.90 12.66
C VAL A 107 -18.57 -2.48 11.86
N LYS A 108 -18.37 -2.76 10.57
CA LYS A 108 -19.39 -3.38 9.70
C LYS A 108 -19.77 -4.78 10.17
N GLY A 109 -18.79 -5.63 10.46
CA GLY A 109 -19.00 -7.02 10.87
C GLY A 109 -19.74 -7.15 12.21
N ARG A 110 -19.60 -6.16 13.09
CA ARG A 110 -20.31 -6.08 14.38
C ARG A 110 -21.58 -5.22 14.34
N ASN A 111 -21.92 -4.62 13.20
CA ASN A 111 -23.03 -3.68 13.04
C ASN A 111 -23.00 -2.52 14.06
N ILE A 112 -21.79 -2.00 14.33
CA ILE A 112 -21.56 -0.91 15.28
C ILE A 112 -21.93 0.42 14.61
N SER A 113 -22.62 1.30 15.33
CA SER A 113 -22.87 2.67 14.86
C SER A 113 -21.56 3.45 14.78
N THR A 114 -21.26 4.07 13.62
CA THR A 114 -20.00 4.79 13.37
C THR A 114 -19.75 5.94 14.34
N GLU A 115 -20.81 6.54 14.89
CA GLU A 115 -20.74 7.66 15.84
C GLU A 115 -20.64 7.21 17.32
N SER A 116 -20.68 5.90 17.57
CA SER A 116 -20.61 5.35 18.92
C SER A 116 -19.21 5.41 19.50
N ASP A 117 -19.12 5.40 20.83
CA ASP A 117 -17.85 5.28 21.52
C ASP A 117 -17.19 3.91 21.28
N GLU A 118 -17.99 2.89 21.00
CA GLU A 118 -17.50 1.57 20.60
C GLU A 118 -16.78 1.63 19.25
N ALA A 119 -17.33 2.32 18.25
CA ALA A 119 -16.67 2.51 16.96
C ALA A 119 -15.32 3.22 17.13
N LYS A 120 -15.29 4.32 17.91
CA LYS A 120 -14.03 5.03 18.18
C LYS A 120 -12.98 4.12 18.83
N GLN A 121 -13.38 3.26 19.78
CA GLN A 121 -12.49 2.29 20.40
C GLN A 121 -11.95 1.26 19.39
N VAL A 122 -12.78 0.77 18.47
CA VAL A 122 -12.35 -0.14 17.39
C VAL A 122 -11.30 0.53 16.49
N PHE A 123 -11.52 1.77 16.09
CA PHE A 123 -10.54 2.54 15.32
C PHE A 123 -9.23 2.72 16.10
N ILE A 124 -9.29 3.12 17.38
CA ILE A 124 -8.09 3.28 18.21
C ILE A 124 -7.29 1.96 18.27
N GLU A 125 -7.95 0.84 18.55
CA GLU A 125 -7.29 -0.47 18.67
C GLU A 125 -6.66 -0.93 17.34
N ALA A 126 -7.35 -0.73 16.22
CA ALA A 126 -6.78 -1.04 14.91
C ALA A 126 -5.55 -0.16 14.62
N PHE A 127 -5.66 1.14 14.85
CA PHE A 127 -4.55 2.09 14.64
C PHE A 127 -3.35 1.75 15.51
N GLU A 128 -3.55 1.36 16.77
CA GLU A 128 -2.50 0.91 17.68
C GLU A 128 -1.77 -0.34 17.17
N ARG A 129 -2.51 -1.34 16.66
CA ARG A 129 -1.91 -2.55 16.06
C ARG A 129 -0.99 -2.23 14.89
N TRP A 130 -1.28 -1.15 14.16
CA TRP A 130 -0.47 -0.68 13.03
C TRP A 130 0.54 0.41 13.41
N GLY A 131 0.73 0.65 14.72
CA GLY A 131 1.79 1.51 15.27
C GLY A 131 1.42 2.99 15.41
N PHE A 132 0.15 3.35 15.25
CA PHE A 132 -0.36 4.71 15.50
C PHE A 132 -0.96 4.78 16.91
N HIS A 133 -0.46 5.72 17.71
CA HIS A 133 -0.87 5.82 19.12
C HIS A 133 -1.79 7.02 19.29
N TYR A 134 -3.02 6.76 19.77
CA TYR A 134 -3.97 7.82 20.06
C TYR A 134 -3.59 8.52 21.38
N GLN A 135 -3.46 9.84 21.35
CA GLN A 135 -3.24 10.66 22.54
C GLN A 135 -4.49 11.49 22.83
N GLY A 136 -5.40 10.94 23.63
CA GLY A 136 -6.63 11.61 24.06
C GLY A 136 -7.32 10.84 25.19
N ASN A 137 -8.08 11.56 26.01
CA ASN A 137 -8.86 10.93 27.07
C ASN A 137 -10.12 10.32 26.47
N PHE A 138 -10.15 9.00 26.35
CA PHE A 138 -11.35 8.25 26.02
C PHE A 138 -11.98 7.72 27.32
N GLU A 139 -13.06 8.36 27.79
CA GLU A 139 -13.84 7.80 28.89
C GLU A 139 -14.67 6.62 28.34
N LYS A 140 -14.22 5.38 28.58
CA LYS A 140 -15.08 4.20 28.42
C LYS A 140 -16.24 4.35 29.42
N LYS A 141 -17.38 4.87 28.98
CA LYS A 141 -18.62 4.80 29.75
C LYS A 141 -19.10 3.36 29.69
N ASN A 142 -18.97 2.67 30.84
CA ASN A 142 -19.50 1.33 31.09
C ASN A 142 -21.02 1.27 30.90
#